data_AF-A0A151MIM0-F1
#
_entry.id   AF-A0A151MIM0-F1
#
_cell.length_a   1.000
_cell.length_b   1.000
_cell.length_c   1.000
_cell.angle_alpha   90.00
_cell.angle_beta   90.00
_cell.angle_gamma   90.00
#
_symmetry.space_group_name_H-M   'P 1'
#
loop_
_entity.id
_entity.type
_entity.pdbx_description
1 polymer ?
#
loop_
_entity_poly.entity_id
_entity_poly.type
_entity_poly.pdbx_seq_one_letter_code
_entity_poly.pdbx_strand_id
1 'polypeptide(L)'
;MSFILHKAIQIDFFQSYLYLLEKLSLVKLYALTSKVINGEMQFYARAKHFYRDVPATEEGMMGDYIELSNIDIESSREFLRKFVGGPGKAGTDCALDCGSGIGQVSKHVFLPVFKSVDLVDMMENFLDAAQNYLQREGDEVEMYYC
;
A
#
# COMPACT_ATOMS: atom_id res chain seq x y z
N MET A 1 -13.92 39.56 -26.03
CA MET A 1 -14.73 38.96 -24.94
C MET A 1 -15.00 40.06 -23.91
N SER A 2 -16.27 40.30 -23.53
CA SER A 2 -16.61 41.39 -22.61
C SER A 2 -15.96 41.17 -21.23
N PHE A 3 -15.47 42.25 -20.61
CA PHE A 3 -14.88 42.26 -19.27
C PHE A 3 -15.81 41.61 -18.23
N ILE A 4 -17.13 41.75 -18.42
CA ILE A 4 -18.18 41.17 -17.56
C ILE A 4 -18.20 39.64 -17.67
N LEU A 5 -18.11 39.11 -18.90
CA LEU A 5 -18.13 37.67 -19.14
C LEU A 5 -16.87 37.00 -18.59
N HIS A 6 -15.71 37.63 -18.76
CA HIS A 6 -14.44 37.14 -18.20
C HIS A 6 -14.48 37.10 -16.66
N LYS A 7 -15.05 38.15 -16.04
CA LYS A 7 -15.17 38.26 -14.58
C LYS A 7 -16.18 37.24 -14.00
N ALA A 8 -17.31 37.03 -14.67
CA ALA A 8 -18.30 36.02 -14.28
C ALA A 8 -17.71 34.60 -14.34
N ILE A 9 -17.02 34.25 -15.44
CA ILE A 9 -16.37 32.95 -15.58
C ILE A 9 -15.30 32.77 -14.49
N GLN A 10 -14.46 33.76 -14.22
CA GLN A 10 -13.41 33.62 -13.20
C GLN A 10 -13.94 33.60 -11.76
N ILE A 11 -15.06 34.23 -11.45
CA ILE A 11 -15.57 34.26 -10.07
C ILE A 11 -16.47 33.06 -9.84
N ASP A 12 -17.48 32.86 -10.69
CA ASP A 12 -18.53 31.88 -10.45
C ASP A 12 -18.04 30.45 -10.64
N PHE A 13 -17.14 30.22 -11.60
CA PHE A 13 -16.53 28.90 -11.79
C PHE A 13 -15.62 28.51 -10.62
N PHE A 14 -14.75 29.43 -10.17
CA PHE A 14 -13.81 29.13 -9.09
C PHE A 14 -14.51 28.96 -7.75
N GLN A 15 -15.53 29.76 -7.46
CA GLN A 15 -16.35 29.60 -6.25
C GLN A 15 -17.11 28.27 -6.29
N SER A 16 -17.71 27.92 -7.44
CA SER A 16 -18.40 26.63 -7.60
C SER A 16 -17.43 25.45 -7.47
N TYR A 17 -16.22 25.54 -8.04
CA TYR A 17 -15.20 24.50 -7.94
C TYR A 17 -14.70 24.31 -6.50
N LEU A 18 -14.39 25.40 -5.78
CA LEU A 18 -14.00 25.35 -4.38
C LEU A 18 -15.11 24.75 -3.51
N TYR A 19 -16.36 25.17 -3.73
CA TYR A 19 -17.52 24.60 -3.05
C TYR A 19 -17.62 23.08 -3.28
N LEU A 20 -17.45 22.60 -4.51
CA LEU A 20 -17.47 21.17 -4.82
C LEU A 20 -16.28 20.43 -4.19
N LEU A 21 -15.08 21.01 -4.15
CA LEU A 21 -13.92 20.43 -3.47
C LEU A 21 -14.14 20.27 -1.96
N GLU A 22 -14.82 21.21 -1.32
CA GLU A 22 -15.12 21.15 0.11
C GLU A 22 -16.25 20.18 0.44
N LYS A 23 -17.28 20.12 -0.41
CA LYS A 23 -18.51 19.37 -0.12
C LYS A 23 -18.51 17.95 -0.65
N LEU A 24 -17.75 17.65 -1.71
CA LEU A 24 -17.73 16.35 -2.35
C LEU A 24 -16.33 15.73 -2.25
N SER A 25 -16.21 14.74 -1.36
CA SER A 25 -14.95 14.00 -1.13
C SER A 25 -14.38 13.42 -2.42
N LEU A 26 -15.24 12.99 -3.34
CA LEU A 26 -14.83 12.43 -4.63
C LEU A 26 -14.14 13.46 -5.53
N VAL A 27 -14.61 14.71 -5.53
CA VAL A 27 -14.00 15.80 -6.31
C VAL A 27 -12.64 16.16 -5.73
N LYS A 28 -12.53 16.21 -4.39
CA LYS A 28 -11.26 16.39 -3.68
C LYS A 28 -10.27 15.27 -3.96
N LEU A 29 -10.73 14.02 -3.93
CA LEU A 29 -9.91 12.85 -4.21
C LEU A 29 -9.39 12.90 -5.65
N TYR A 30 -10.28 13.14 -6.63
CA TYR A 30 -9.90 13.26 -8.04
C TYR A 30 -8.83 14.35 -8.23
N ALA A 31 -9.02 15.55 -7.67
CA ALA A 31 -8.05 16.63 -7.79
C ALA A 31 -6.69 16.29 -7.17
N LEU A 32 -6.67 15.49 -6.09
CA LEU A 32 -5.44 15.06 -5.42
C LEU A 32 -4.73 13.92 -6.17
N THR A 33 -5.49 12.96 -6.68
CA THR A 33 -4.95 11.77 -7.37
C THR A 33 -4.56 12.03 -8.82
N SER A 34 -5.20 12.99 -9.49
CA SER A 34 -4.93 13.35 -10.90
C SER A 34 -3.91 14.47 -11.09
N LYS A 35 -3.36 15.05 -10.01
CA LYS A 35 -2.42 16.16 -10.11
C LYS A 35 -1.11 15.71 -10.77
N VAL A 36 -0.77 16.36 -11.89
CA VAL A 36 0.51 16.17 -12.60
C VAL A 36 1.33 17.45 -12.50
N ILE A 37 2.59 17.36 -12.09
CA ILE A 37 3.56 18.47 -12.08
C ILE A 37 4.79 17.99 -12.85
N ASN A 38 5.25 18.77 -13.84
CA ASN A 38 6.40 18.42 -14.69
C ASN A 38 6.33 17.00 -15.31
N GLY A 39 5.13 16.55 -15.68
CA GLY A 39 4.89 15.23 -16.27
C GLY A 39 4.81 14.07 -15.26
N GLU A 40 5.01 14.34 -13.96
CA GLU A 40 4.95 13.33 -12.90
C GLU A 40 3.61 13.38 -12.14
N MET A 41 2.96 12.22 -12.01
CA MET A 41 1.78 12.05 -11.16
C MET A 41 2.16 12.20 -9.69
N GLN A 42 1.65 13.26 -9.07
CA GLN A 42 2.05 13.65 -7.72
C GLN A 42 1.52 12.72 -6.64
N PHE A 43 0.44 11.99 -6.89
CA PHE A 43 -0.10 11.01 -5.94
C PHE A 43 0.93 9.92 -5.60
N TYR A 44 1.47 9.26 -6.63
CA TYR A 44 2.49 8.22 -6.46
C TYR A 44 3.83 8.79 -5.97
N ALA A 45 4.25 9.94 -6.50
CA ALA A 45 5.49 10.58 -6.07
C ALA A 45 5.48 10.92 -4.57
N ARG A 46 4.35 11.43 -4.06
CA ARG A 46 4.17 11.74 -2.64
C ARG A 46 4.15 10.50 -1.76
N ALA A 47 3.49 9.43 -2.20
CA ALA A 47 3.49 8.16 -1.47
C ALA A 47 4.92 7.59 -1.36
N LYS A 48 5.66 7.55 -2.46
CA LYS A 48 7.06 7.10 -2.47
C LYS A 48 7.95 7.98 -1.58
N HIS A 49 7.72 9.29 -1.55
CA HIS A 49 8.45 10.20 -0.67
C HIS A 49 8.14 9.95 0.81
N PHE A 50 6.88 9.71 1.15
CA PHE A 50 6.46 9.39 2.52
C PHE A 50 7.18 8.13 3.04
N TYR A 51 7.09 7.01 2.30
CA TYR A 51 7.67 5.75 2.76
C TYR A 51 9.20 5.74 2.79
N ARG A 52 9.87 6.68 2.11
CA ARG A 52 11.33 6.83 2.19
C ARG A 52 11.80 7.12 3.62
N ASP A 53 11.02 7.88 4.36
CA ASP A 53 11.38 8.34 5.71
C ASP A 53 10.77 7.45 6.81
N VAL A 54 9.97 6.45 6.44
CA VAL A 54 9.40 5.46 7.35
C VAL A 54 10.49 4.44 7.73
N PRO A 55 10.73 4.16 9.02
CA PRO A 55 11.68 3.13 9.44
C PRO A 55 11.30 1.75 8.92
N ALA A 56 12.29 0.96 8.51
CA ALA A 56 12.11 -0.44 8.11
C ALA A 56 11.96 -1.37 9.34
N THR A 57 10.90 -1.14 10.14
CA THR A 57 10.56 -1.93 11.34
C THR A 57 9.07 -2.28 11.34
N GLU A 58 8.64 -3.19 12.23
CA GLU A 58 7.21 -3.51 12.35
C GLU A 58 6.38 -2.29 12.74
N GLU A 59 6.90 -1.43 13.63
CA GLU A 59 6.27 -0.16 13.99
C GLU A 59 6.16 0.77 12.77
N GLY A 60 7.20 0.85 11.94
CA GLY A 60 7.14 1.65 10.71
C GLY A 60 6.06 1.17 9.74
N MET A 61 5.87 -0.15 9.62
CA MET A 61 4.84 -0.73 8.75
C MET A 61 3.42 -0.50 9.30
N MET A 62 3.26 -0.52 10.62
CA MET A 62 1.97 -0.34 11.29
C MET A 62 1.63 1.14 11.60
N GLY A 63 2.59 2.05 11.43
CA GLY A 63 2.44 3.44 11.86
C GLY A 63 2.16 3.55 13.36
N ASP A 64 1.16 4.33 13.74
CA ASP A 64 0.79 4.56 15.15
C ASP A 64 -0.01 3.41 15.79
N TYR A 65 -0.07 2.23 15.15
CA TYR A 65 -1.00 1.14 15.50
C TYR A 65 -0.32 -0.23 15.68
N ILE A 66 0.93 -0.27 16.12
CA ILE A 66 1.69 -1.52 16.31
C ILE A 66 0.97 -2.50 17.24
N GLU A 67 0.21 -2.02 18.22
CA GLU A 67 -0.58 -2.83 19.15
C GLU A 67 -1.65 -3.68 18.46
N LEU A 68 -2.04 -3.32 17.23
CA LEU A 68 -3.01 -4.07 16.43
C LEU A 68 -2.36 -5.18 15.59
N SER A 69 -1.03 -5.27 15.53
CA SER A 69 -0.34 -6.23 14.66
C SER A 69 -0.72 -7.69 14.97
N ASN A 70 -0.77 -8.06 16.25
CA ASN A 70 -1.11 -9.44 16.64
C ASN A 70 -2.54 -9.83 16.22
N ILE A 71 -3.51 -8.94 16.45
CA ILE A 71 -4.91 -9.23 16.10
C ILE A 71 -5.12 -9.27 14.58
N ASP A 72 -4.40 -8.45 13.83
CA ASP A 72 -4.39 -8.49 12.37
C ASP A 72 -3.83 -9.83 11.84
N ILE A 73 -2.67 -10.26 12.35
CA ILE A 73 -2.03 -11.53 11.98
C ILE A 73 -2.93 -12.73 12.30
N GLU A 74 -3.50 -12.79 13.50
CA GLU A 74 -4.36 -13.89 13.93
C GLU A 74 -5.63 -13.97 13.08
N SER A 75 -6.29 -12.83 12.86
CA SER A 75 -7.49 -12.75 12.04
C SER A 75 -7.22 -13.16 10.59
N SER A 76 -6.08 -12.74 10.04
CA SER A 76 -5.63 -13.08 8.69
C SER A 76 -5.35 -14.59 8.55
N ARG A 77 -4.68 -15.20 9.53
CA ARG A 77 -4.46 -16.66 9.57
C ARG A 77 -5.77 -17.44 9.61
N GLU A 78 -6.71 -17.03 10.46
CA GLU A 78 -8.02 -17.67 10.56
C GLU A 78 -8.82 -17.55 9.26
N PHE A 79 -8.75 -16.38 8.62
CA PHE A 79 -9.38 -16.16 7.33
C PHE A 79 -8.75 -17.05 6.25
N LEU A 80 -7.42 -17.02 6.10
CA LEU A 80 -6.69 -17.77 5.08
C LEU A 80 -6.94 -19.28 5.15
N ARG A 81 -6.95 -19.87 6.35
CA ARG A 81 -7.19 -21.31 6.58
C ARG A 81 -8.51 -21.81 6.01
N LYS A 82 -9.50 -20.94 5.83
CA LYS A 82 -10.79 -21.31 5.21
C LYS A 82 -10.62 -21.66 3.74
N PHE A 83 -9.63 -21.10 3.06
CA PHE A 83 -9.49 -21.11 1.59
C PHE A 83 -8.33 -21.93 1.03
N VAL A 84 -7.44 -22.47 1.86
CA VAL A 84 -6.24 -23.23 1.43
C VAL A 84 -6.23 -24.68 1.95
N GLY A 85 -5.47 -25.56 1.30
CA GLY A 85 -5.05 -26.85 1.86
C GLY A 85 -6.11 -27.98 1.86
N GLY A 86 -6.97 -28.05 0.85
CA GLY A 86 -7.96 -29.13 0.73
C GLY A 86 -8.61 -29.24 -0.65
N PRO A 87 -9.49 -30.24 -0.87
CA PRO A 87 -10.19 -30.42 -2.14
C PRO A 87 -11.01 -29.18 -2.53
N GLY A 88 -10.78 -28.65 -3.73
CA GLY A 88 -11.47 -27.45 -4.22
C GLY A 88 -11.01 -26.13 -3.58
N LYS A 89 -9.95 -26.15 -2.77
CA LYS A 89 -9.31 -24.97 -2.18
C LYS A 89 -8.04 -24.59 -2.93
N ALA A 90 -7.51 -23.39 -2.65
CA ALA A 90 -6.23 -22.96 -3.19
C ALA A 90 -5.10 -23.89 -2.71
N GLY A 91 -4.09 -24.05 -3.58
CA GLY A 91 -2.85 -24.73 -3.25
C GLY A 91 -2.02 -23.94 -2.24
N THR A 92 -0.94 -24.56 -1.75
CA THR A 92 -0.04 -23.99 -0.75
C THR A 92 1.42 -24.04 -1.21
N ASP A 93 1.64 -23.98 -2.53
CA ASP A 93 2.99 -24.01 -3.09
C ASP A 93 3.65 -22.63 -2.97
N CYS A 94 3.06 -21.59 -3.56
CA CYS A 94 3.63 -20.25 -3.59
C CYS A 94 2.56 -19.18 -3.29
N ALA A 95 2.95 -18.12 -2.60
CA ALA A 95 2.17 -16.89 -2.42
C ALA A 95 2.97 -15.66 -2.85
N LEU A 96 2.27 -14.55 -3.15
CA LEU A 96 2.86 -13.24 -3.44
C LEU A 96 2.36 -12.22 -2.42
N ASP A 97 3.28 -11.55 -1.74
CA ASP A 97 3.01 -10.47 -0.80
C ASP A 97 3.19 -9.11 -1.50
N CYS A 98 2.08 -8.38 -1.69
CA CYS A 98 2.03 -7.15 -2.48
C CYS A 98 2.00 -5.91 -1.59
N GLY A 99 2.96 -4.99 -1.77
CA GLY A 99 3.17 -3.92 -0.81
C GLY A 99 3.70 -4.49 0.50
N SER A 100 4.60 -5.46 0.38
CA SER A 100 5.06 -6.33 1.46
C SER A 100 5.82 -5.60 2.56
N GLY A 101 6.35 -4.41 2.27
CA GLY A 101 7.26 -3.71 3.16
C GLY A 101 8.43 -4.61 3.56
N ILE A 102 8.66 -4.75 4.87
CA ILE A 102 9.70 -5.64 5.40
C ILE A 102 9.28 -7.12 5.43
N GLY A 103 8.07 -7.46 5.00
CA GLY A 103 7.54 -8.83 4.97
C GLY A 103 6.87 -9.28 6.28
N GLN A 104 6.22 -8.38 7.03
CA GLN A 104 5.50 -8.77 8.27
C GLN A 104 4.43 -9.85 8.00
N VAL A 105 3.63 -9.65 6.95
CA VAL A 105 2.59 -10.60 6.53
C VAL A 105 3.23 -11.89 6.00
N SER A 106 4.26 -11.78 5.15
CA SER A 106 5.06 -12.93 4.71
C SER A 106 5.54 -13.79 5.89
N LYS A 107 6.17 -13.18 6.89
CA LYS A 107 6.72 -13.87 8.07
C LYS A 107 5.67 -14.60 8.89
N HIS A 108 4.59 -13.90 9.22
CA HIS A 108 3.66 -14.37 10.23
C HIS A 108 2.45 -15.06 9.61
N VAL A 109 2.05 -14.75 8.39
CA VAL A 109 0.84 -15.29 7.76
C VAL A 109 1.16 -16.29 6.67
N PHE A 110 2.07 -15.98 5.74
CA PHE A 110 2.27 -16.80 4.54
C PHE A 110 3.29 -17.93 4.69
N LEU A 111 4.51 -17.66 5.17
CA LEU A 111 5.55 -18.69 5.34
C LEU A 111 5.11 -19.89 6.21
N PRO A 112 4.24 -19.73 7.24
CA PRO A 112 3.70 -20.88 7.97
C PRO A 112 2.73 -21.78 7.17
N VAL A 113 2.34 -21.38 5.97
CA VAL A 113 1.29 -22.01 5.16
C VAL A 113 1.80 -22.41 3.78
N PHE A 114 2.56 -21.55 3.11
CA PHE A 114 3.07 -21.76 1.75
C PHE A 114 4.52 -22.22 1.77
N LYS A 115 4.93 -23.02 0.77
CA LYS A 115 6.33 -23.49 0.67
C LYS A 115 7.28 -22.35 0.34
N SER A 116 6.85 -21.45 -0.55
CA SER A 116 7.59 -20.25 -0.89
C SER A 116 6.71 -19.00 -0.94
N VAL A 117 7.36 -17.86 -0.76
CA VAL A 117 6.71 -16.54 -0.84
C VAL A 117 7.57 -15.59 -1.67
N ASP A 118 6.95 -14.91 -2.62
CA ASP A 118 7.53 -13.79 -3.36
C ASP A 118 7.10 -12.47 -2.72
N LEU A 119 7.99 -11.49 -2.69
CA LEU A 119 7.71 -10.15 -2.15
C LEU A 119 7.80 -9.11 -3.26
N VAL A 120 6.80 -8.22 -3.33
CA VAL A 120 6.86 -7.02 -4.16
C VAL A 120 6.57 -5.77 -3.33
N ASP A 121 7.44 -4.77 -3.43
CA ASP A 121 7.24 -3.47 -2.81
C ASP A 121 7.92 -2.36 -3.64
N MET A 122 7.35 -1.15 -3.65
CA MET A 122 7.95 -0.02 -4.37
C MET A 122 9.19 0.56 -3.68
N MET A 123 9.47 0.12 -2.44
CA MET A 123 10.53 0.63 -1.57
C MET A 123 11.66 -0.41 -1.43
N GLU A 124 12.73 -0.23 -2.20
CA GLU A 124 13.93 -1.09 -2.18
C GLU A 124 14.51 -1.27 -0.77
N ASN A 125 14.55 -0.19 0.04
CA ASN A 125 15.06 -0.25 1.41
C ASN A 125 14.24 -1.15 2.34
N PHE A 126 12.96 -1.38 2.04
CA PHE A 126 12.14 -2.33 2.80
C PHE A 126 12.42 -3.78 2.37
N LEU A 127 12.59 -4.03 1.07
CA LEU A 127 12.96 -5.36 0.58
C LEU A 127 14.36 -5.78 1.05
N ASP A 128 15.32 -4.84 1.12
CA ASP A 128 16.64 -5.08 1.70
C ASP A 128 16.55 -5.45 3.20
N ALA A 129 15.69 -4.76 3.95
CA ALA A 129 15.45 -5.09 5.35
C ALA A 129 14.72 -6.44 5.51
N ALA A 130 13.80 -6.76 4.60
CA ALA A 130 13.06 -8.02 4.56
C ALA A 130 14.00 -9.23 4.47
N GLN A 131 15.09 -9.13 3.69
CA GLN A 131 16.09 -10.19 3.57
C GLN A 131 16.69 -10.59 4.91
N ASN A 132 16.85 -9.68 5.87
CA ASN A 132 17.35 -9.98 7.21
C ASN A 132 16.20 -10.37 8.16
N TYR A 133 15.07 -9.67 8.06
CA TYR A 133 13.90 -9.89 8.92
C TYR A 133 13.28 -11.28 8.72
N LEU A 134 13.35 -11.84 7.52
CA LEU A 134 12.80 -13.14 7.15
C LEU A 134 13.79 -14.31 7.29
N GLN A 135 15.05 -14.07 7.70
CA GLN A 135 16.02 -15.18 7.84
C GLN A 135 15.58 -16.14 8.95
N ARG A 136 15.06 -17.29 8.54
CA ARG A 136 14.88 -18.50 9.35
C ARG A 136 15.40 -19.71 8.58
N GLU A 137 15.90 -20.69 9.30
CA GLU A 137 16.25 -21.99 8.71
C GLU A 137 14.98 -22.67 8.19
N GLY A 138 14.86 -22.81 6.86
CA GLY A 138 13.83 -23.62 6.19
C GLY A 138 12.69 -22.87 5.50
N ASP A 139 12.61 -21.54 5.62
CA ASP A 139 11.60 -20.70 4.96
C ASP A 139 12.19 -20.14 3.64
N GLU A 140 11.59 -20.47 2.49
CA GLU A 140 12.09 -20.03 1.18
C GLU A 140 11.33 -18.78 0.69
N VAL A 141 11.90 -17.60 0.92
CA VAL A 141 11.56 -16.44 0.10
C VAL A 141 12.32 -16.58 -1.21
N GLU A 142 11.60 -16.75 -2.32
CA GLU A 142 12.21 -17.03 -3.62
C GLU A 142 12.69 -15.73 -4.29
N MET A 143 11.79 -14.74 -4.42
CA MET A 143 12.08 -13.53 -5.18
C MET A 143 11.63 -12.25 -4.48
N TYR A 144 12.40 -11.18 -4.71
CA TYR A 144 12.09 -9.81 -4.31
C TYR A 144 11.95 -8.94 -5.57
N TYR A 145 10.85 -8.21 -5.70
CA TYR A 145 10.55 -7.34 -6.84
C TYR A 145 10.35 -5.89 -6.38
N CYS A 146 11.04 -4.95 -7.02
CA CYS A 146 10.87 -3.50 -6.81
C CYS A 146 10.37 -2.78 -8.06
#